data_AF-A0A957TRM0-F1
#
_entry.id   AF-A0A957TRM0-F1
#
_cell.length_a   1.000
_cell.length_b   1.000
_cell.length_c   1.000
_cell.angle_alpha   90.00
_cell.angle_beta   90.00
_cell.angle_gamma   90.00
#
_symmetry.space_group_name_H-M   'P 1'
#
loop_
_entity.id
_entity.type
_entity.pdbx_description
1 polymer ?
#
loop_
_entity_poly.entity_id
_entity_poly.type
_entity_poly.pdbx_seq_one_letter_code
_entity_poly.pdbx_strand_id
1 'polypeptide(L)'
;IGETNDKLTNLLSGGAPTSLIKQAQQQLRSRVNDYLETLLQPDDLRLRGRALFTGRSVLASGAGLAHDQIGLPEEMAWAFFGPQVATVLGEDAVAQRTFAAEEYLDETISDAWVILHHAPVAEPTALLAFRPVRMLERVVRLPSLACPLLNADFDGDQVAIHLPVTEAGQREARERLSLAGHLTRDPSLLERLTKQDEAIWGLAYHSLTPAGRAEIERVVGIPLAMPDGFLTRRALVQALQPLLAEQGAEVTLTILRNLMQMGFALASTTGFSLSPFVGDSLSLPPAPAVDDEALLQRYQTQIGEQLLAPAEFDDEVGPYRLGMKSGANPEAHLRTLMYILGVPRVATDVQGQTAVVRSGFRNGLTPDDFRKIVPGARTGMGRIWQQWEAHEVVNTEQPYSVKSFNVLARARRVQHPGVVFAQAAATGEIDPLVDEESRLFVGLPV
;
A
#
# COMPACT_ATOMS: atom_id res chain seq x y z
N ILE A 1 -5.81 34.00 -26.68
CA ILE A 1 -5.05 33.58 -25.47
C ILE A 1 -3.61 34.09 -25.52
N GLY A 2 -2.84 33.80 -26.58
CA GLY A 2 -1.43 34.23 -26.72
C GLY A 2 -1.19 35.71 -26.38
N GLU A 3 -1.89 36.62 -27.04
CA GLU A 3 -1.75 38.07 -26.81
C GLU A 3 -2.03 38.51 -25.34
N THR A 4 -3.02 37.89 -24.69
CA THR A 4 -3.34 38.19 -23.28
C THR A 4 -2.30 37.61 -22.32
N ASN A 5 -1.73 36.45 -22.67
CA ASN A 5 -0.67 35.80 -21.92
C ASN A 5 0.65 36.57 -22.02
N ASP A 6 0.99 37.04 -23.22
CA ASP A 6 2.17 37.89 -23.46
C ASP A 6 2.03 39.22 -22.72
N LYS A 7 0.83 39.80 -22.72
CA LYS A 7 0.53 41.02 -21.95
C LYS A 7 0.69 40.82 -20.45
N LEU A 8 0.20 39.71 -19.88
CA LEU A 8 0.38 39.39 -18.46
C LEU A 8 1.86 39.15 -18.14
N THR A 9 2.58 38.43 -18.99
CA THR A 9 4.02 38.17 -18.85
C THR A 9 4.80 39.47 -18.82
N ASN A 10 4.52 40.40 -19.73
CA ASN A 10 5.16 41.71 -19.76
C ASN A 10 4.84 42.57 -18.51
N LEU A 11 3.62 42.48 -17.98
CA LEU A 11 3.22 43.18 -16.75
C LEU A 11 3.92 42.63 -15.51
N LEU A 12 4.11 41.31 -15.43
CA LEU A 12 4.82 40.64 -14.35
C LEU A 12 6.32 40.96 -14.38
N SER A 13 6.93 40.89 -15.56
CA SER A 13 8.34 41.22 -15.78
C SER A 13 8.65 42.70 -15.54
N GLY A 14 7.69 43.58 -15.84
CA GLY A 14 7.82 45.03 -15.72
C GLY A 14 7.49 45.60 -14.34
N GLY A 15 7.18 44.77 -13.34
CA GLY A 15 6.83 45.23 -11.99
C GLY A 15 5.57 46.09 -11.91
N ALA A 16 4.58 45.80 -12.76
CA ALA A 16 3.36 46.61 -12.86
C ALA A 16 2.52 46.58 -11.56
N PRO A 17 1.71 47.62 -11.30
CA PRO A 17 0.81 47.67 -10.15
C PRO A 17 -0.12 46.46 -10.05
N THR A 18 -0.34 45.97 -8.83
CA THR A 18 -1.11 44.74 -8.53
C THR A 18 -2.54 44.77 -9.09
N SER A 19 -3.15 45.94 -9.21
CA SER A 19 -4.49 46.12 -9.80
C SER A 19 -4.52 45.76 -11.30
N LEU A 20 -3.50 46.16 -12.06
CA LEU A 20 -3.37 45.87 -13.49
C LEU A 20 -3.06 44.39 -13.73
N ILE A 21 -2.23 43.79 -12.87
CA ILE A 21 -1.95 42.35 -12.91
C ILE A 21 -3.24 41.55 -12.67
N LYS A 22 -4.03 41.90 -11.64
CA LYS A 22 -5.31 41.24 -11.37
C LYS A 22 -6.29 41.36 -12.54
N GLN A 23 -6.37 42.54 -13.16
CA GLN A 23 -7.24 42.75 -14.32
C GLN A 23 -6.81 41.92 -15.53
N ALA A 24 -5.49 41.83 -15.79
CA ALA A 24 -4.94 41.01 -16.86
C ALA A 24 -5.14 39.50 -16.60
N GLN A 25 -4.98 39.04 -15.36
CA GLN A 25 -5.30 37.67 -14.95
C GLN A 25 -6.78 37.34 -15.15
N GLN A 26 -7.68 38.25 -14.79
CA GLN A 26 -9.12 38.06 -14.98
C GLN A 26 -9.48 37.99 -16.47
N GLN A 27 -8.87 38.83 -17.30
CA GLN A 27 -9.04 38.76 -18.75
C GLN A 27 -8.49 37.46 -19.33
N LEU A 28 -7.31 37.01 -18.90
CA LEU A 28 -6.73 35.74 -19.36
C LEU A 28 -7.64 34.56 -18.96
N ARG A 29 -8.11 34.54 -17.71
CA ARG A 29 -9.04 33.52 -17.21
C ARG A 29 -10.33 33.47 -18.01
N SER A 30 -10.93 34.62 -18.31
CA SER A 30 -12.10 34.70 -19.18
C SER A 30 -11.79 34.10 -20.56
N ARG A 31 -10.67 34.48 -21.18
CA ARG A 31 -10.30 33.98 -22.52
C ARG A 31 -9.98 32.49 -22.54
N VAL A 32 -9.43 31.95 -21.46
CA VAL A 32 -9.20 30.51 -21.30
C VAL A 32 -10.53 29.79 -21.12
N ASN A 33 -11.45 30.32 -20.32
CA ASN A 33 -12.79 29.76 -20.19
C ASN A 33 -13.54 29.76 -21.53
N ASP A 34 -13.55 30.89 -22.25
CA ASP A 34 -14.20 30.99 -23.57
C ASP A 34 -13.61 29.95 -24.56
N TYR A 35 -12.29 29.76 -24.53
CA TYR A 35 -11.59 28.78 -25.36
C TYR A 35 -11.95 27.33 -24.98
N LEU A 36 -11.99 27.02 -23.68
CA LEU A 36 -12.41 25.71 -23.19
C LEU A 36 -13.89 25.44 -23.52
N GLU A 37 -14.78 26.42 -23.36
CA GLU A 37 -16.20 26.30 -23.74
C GLU A 37 -16.39 26.12 -25.24
N THR A 38 -15.52 26.71 -26.07
CA THR A 38 -15.55 26.55 -27.53
C THR A 38 -15.04 25.18 -27.97
N LEU A 39 -14.01 24.65 -27.30
CA LEU A 39 -13.36 23.38 -27.64
C LEU A 39 -13.98 22.15 -26.99
N LEU A 40 -14.58 22.31 -25.82
CA LEU A 40 -15.21 21.26 -25.04
C LEU A 40 -16.69 21.60 -24.97
N GLN A 41 -17.41 21.35 -26.07
CA GLN A 41 -18.86 21.55 -26.05
C GLN A 41 -19.48 20.59 -25.02
N PRO A 42 -20.67 20.89 -24.47
CA PRO A 42 -21.34 19.99 -23.54
C PRO A 42 -21.51 18.55 -24.07
N ASP A 43 -21.60 18.36 -25.38
CA ASP A 43 -21.60 17.06 -26.03
C ASP A 43 -20.23 16.36 -26.05
N ASP A 44 -19.12 17.10 -26.08
CA ASP A 44 -17.76 16.59 -25.93
C ASP A 44 -17.44 16.24 -24.45
N LEU A 45 -18.16 16.88 -23.52
CA LEU A 45 -18.09 16.67 -22.07
C LEU A 45 -19.06 15.58 -21.57
N ARG A 46 -19.31 14.53 -22.37
CA ARG A 46 -20.03 13.32 -21.92
C ARG A 46 -19.21 12.46 -20.95
N LEU A 47 -18.51 13.09 -20.01
CA LEU A 47 -17.75 12.45 -18.92
C LEU A 47 -18.65 11.71 -17.91
N ARG A 48 -19.98 11.78 -18.08
CA ARG A 48 -20.99 11.08 -17.25
C ARG A 48 -21.85 10.08 -18.04
N GLY A 49 -21.50 9.80 -19.30
CA GLY A 49 -22.19 8.77 -20.07
C GLY A 49 -22.06 7.42 -19.37
N ARG A 50 -23.17 6.73 -19.12
CA ARG A 50 -23.13 5.36 -18.61
C ARG A 50 -22.52 4.48 -19.71
N ALA A 51 -21.28 4.08 -19.53
CA ALA A 51 -20.62 3.17 -20.45
C ALA A 51 -21.38 1.83 -20.48
N LEU A 52 -21.62 1.33 -21.69
CA LEU A 52 -22.13 -0.03 -21.92
C LEU A 52 -21.05 -1.06 -21.53
N PHE A 53 -21.46 -2.29 -21.24
CA PHE A 53 -20.56 -3.38 -20.81
C PHE A 53 -19.75 -3.05 -19.55
N THR A 54 -20.45 -2.47 -18.56
CA THR A 54 -19.90 -2.16 -17.25
C THR A 54 -20.68 -2.83 -16.14
N GLY A 55 -19.97 -3.25 -15.10
CA GLY A 55 -20.53 -3.96 -13.95
C GLY A 55 -19.85 -3.48 -12.68
N ARG A 56 -20.53 -3.63 -11.54
CA ARG A 56 -19.96 -3.39 -10.22
C ARG A 56 -20.27 -4.55 -9.31
N SER A 57 -19.29 -4.95 -8.51
CA SER A 57 -19.52 -5.89 -7.42
C SER A 57 -18.52 -5.65 -6.29
N VAL A 58 -18.77 -6.31 -5.17
CA VAL A 58 -17.88 -6.34 -4.01
C VAL A 58 -16.65 -7.17 -4.34
N LEU A 59 -15.49 -6.70 -3.88
CA LEU A 59 -14.20 -7.35 -4.03
C LEU A 59 -14.01 -8.43 -2.96
N ALA A 60 -13.40 -9.54 -3.33
CA ALA A 60 -12.98 -10.60 -2.42
C ALA A 60 -11.62 -11.17 -2.82
N SER A 61 -10.90 -11.78 -1.87
CA SER A 61 -9.58 -12.36 -2.14
C SER A 61 -9.67 -13.57 -3.11
N GLY A 62 -8.81 -13.58 -4.12
CA GLY A 62 -8.67 -14.63 -5.14
C GLY A 62 -7.35 -15.39 -5.04
N ALA A 63 -7.05 -16.01 -3.88
CA ALA A 63 -5.75 -16.65 -3.57
C ALA A 63 -5.27 -17.73 -4.57
N GLY A 64 -6.15 -18.30 -5.40
CA GLY A 64 -5.84 -19.31 -6.42
C GLY A 64 -5.68 -18.78 -7.85
N LEU A 65 -5.86 -17.48 -8.09
CA LEU A 65 -5.76 -16.88 -9.42
C LEU A 65 -4.32 -16.54 -9.79
N ALA A 66 -4.00 -16.55 -11.08
CA ALA A 66 -2.76 -15.98 -11.58
C ALA A 66 -2.75 -14.44 -11.37
N HIS A 67 -1.55 -13.83 -11.41
CA HIS A 67 -1.41 -12.38 -11.19
C HIS A 67 -2.15 -11.54 -12.23
N ASP A 68 -2.34 -12.08 -13.43
CA ASP A 68 -3.05 -11.45 -14.53
C ASP A 68 -4.51 -11.91 -14.67
N GLN A 69 -5.05 -12.67 -13.71
CA GLN A 69 -6.42 -13.18 -13.75
C GLN A 69 -7.32 -12.49 -12.73
N ILE A 70 -8.62 -12.45 -13.03
CA ILE A 70 -9.67 -11.97 -12.14
C ILE A 70 -10.88 -12.91 -12.17
N GLY A 71 -11.45 -13.23 -11.02
CA GLY A 71 -12.69 -14.00 -10.96
C GLY A 71 -13.88 -13.10 -11.27
N LEU A 72 -14.58 -13.40 -12.36
CA LEU A 72 -15.74 -12.67 -12.83
C LEU A 72 -17.02 -13.42 -12.45
N PRO A 73 -17.96 -12.78 -11.73
CA PRO A 73 -19.26 -13.38 -11.41
C PRO A 73 -19.99 -13.88 -12.66
N GLU A 74 -20.66 -15.02 -12.55
CA GLU A 74 -21.38 -15.66 -13.66
C GLU A 74 -22.38 -14.71 -14.33
N GLU A 75 -23.20 -14.01 -13.53
CA GLU A 75 -24.17 -13.04 -14.05
C GLU A 75 -23.50 -11.88 -14.81
N MET A 76 -22.32 -11.45 -14.36
CA MET A 76 -21.56 -10.40 -15.02
C MET A 76 -20.92 -10.91 -16.32
N ALA A 77 -20.45 -12.16 -16.33
CA ALA A 77 -19.93 -12.82 -17.51
C ALA A 77 -20.99 -12.90 -18.62
N TRP A 78 -22.20 -13.37 -18.29
CA TRP A 78 -23.31 -13.39 -19.24
C TRP A 78 -23.73 -11.99 -19.69
N ALA A 79 -23.76 -11.01 -18.79
CA ALA A 79 -24.11 -9.64 -19.16
C ALA A 79 -23.08 -9.01 -20.11
N PHE A 80 -21.80 -9.35 -19.99
CA PHE A 80 -20.73 -8.79 -20.80
C PHE A 80 -20.58 -9.48 -22.15
N PHE A 81 -20.53 -10.82 -22.14
CA PHE A 81 -20.18 -11.62 -23.31
C PHE A 81 -21.39 -12.29 -23.96
N GLY A 82 -22.53 -12.38 -23.26
CA GLY A 82 -23.78 -12.96 -23.78
C GLY A 82 -24.20 -12.40 -25.14
N PRO A 83 -24.10 -11.07 -25.40
CA PRO A 83 -24.40 -10.52 -26.72
C PRO A 83 -23.52 -11.10 -27.84
N GLN A 84 -22.25 -11.40 -27.56
CA GLN A 84 -21.33 -12.04 -28.53
C GLN A 84 -21.62 -13.54 -28.69
N VAL A 85 -22.10 -14.22 -27.64
CA VAL A 85 -22.57 -15.61 -27.76
C VAL A 85 -23.86 -15.66 -28.59
N ALA A 86 -24.78 -14.72 -28.39
CA ALA A 86 -26.05 -14.65 -29.08
C ALA A 86 -25.91 -14.44 -30.60
N THR A 87 -24.88 -13.73 -31.06
CA THR A 87 -24.64 -13.56 -32.51
C THR A 87 -24.27 -14.87 -33.21
N VAL A 88 -23.74 -15.85 -32.48
CA VAL A 88 -23.30 -17.14 -33.03
C VAL A 88 -24.33 -18.25 -32.79
N LEU A 89 -24.89 -18.32 -31.58
CA LEU A 89 -25.77 -19.42 -31.15
C LEU A 89 -27.24 -19.03 -31.00
N GLY A 90 -27.57 -17.74 -31.12
CA GLY A 90 -28.91 -17.20 -30.96
C GLY A 90 -29.27 -16.82 -29.52
N GLU A 91 -30.22 -15.90 -29.37
CA GLU A 91 -30.69 -15.38 -28.07
C GLU A 91 -31.29 -16.49 -27.17
N ASP A 92 -32.00 -17.46 -27.76
CA ASP A 92 -32.60 -18.56 -27.01
C ASP A 92 -31.55 -19.44 -26.31
N ALA A 93 -30.39 -19.65 -26.96
CA ALA A 93 -29.30 -20.45 -26.41
C ALA A 93 -28.66 -19.78 -25.19
N VAL A 94 -28.55 -18.44 -25.21
CA VAL A 94 -28.06 -17.60 -24.10
C VAL A 94 -29.08 -17.53 -22.97
N ALA A 95 -30.36 -17.29 -23.29
CA ALA A 95 -31.44 -17.21 -22.30
C ALA A 95 -31.61 -18.52 -21.52
N GLN A 96 -31.42 -19.67 -22.19
CA GLN A 96 -31.50 -21.00 -21.57
C GLN A 96 -30.18 -21.46 -20.96
N ARG A 97 -29.08 -20.70 -21.13
CA ARG A 97 -27.71 -21.11 -20.78
C ARG A 97 -27.42 -22.55 -21.21
N THR A 98 -27.66 -22.84 -22.48
CA THR A 98 -27.41 -24.18 -23.03
C THR A 98 -25.93 -24.55 -22.88
N PHE A 99 -25.61 -25.84 -22.80
CA PHE A 99 -24.22 -26.31 -22.66
C PHE A 99 -23.30 -25.73 -23.74
N ALA A 100 -23.75 -25.66 -24.99
CA ALA A 100 -22.98 -25.08 -26.09
C ALA A 100 -22.74 -23.56 -25.90
N ALA A 101 -23.70 -22.84 -25.32
CA ALA A 101 -23.55 -21.43 -25.01
C ALA A 101 -22.58 -21.19 -23.84
N GLU A 102 -22.61 -22.05 -22.82
CA GLU A 102 -21.64 -22.01 -21.71
C GLU A 102 -20.21 -22.30 -22.20
N GLU A 103 -20.03 -23.31 -23.03
CA GLU A 103 -18.72 -23.66 -23.59
C GLU A 103 -18.16 -22.53 -24.46
N TYR A 104 -18.99 -21.96 -25.34
CA TYR A 104 -18.60 -20.83 -26.18
C TYR A 104 -18.35 -19.54 -25.38
N LEU A 105 -19.11 -19.33 -24.29
CA LEU A 105 -18.88 -18.23 -23.36
C LEU A 105 -17.50 -18.35 -22.70
N ASP A 106 -17.16 -19.53 -22.18
CA ASP A 106 -15.89 -19.77 -21.50
C ASP A 106 -14.70 -19.62 -22.47
N GLU A 107 -14.84 -20.06 -23.72
CA GLU A 107 -13.87 -19.82 -24.79
C GLU A 107 -13.70 -18.31 -25.04
N THR A 108 -14.80 -17.58 -25.23
CA THR A 108 -14.79 -16.13 -25.49
C THR A 108 -14.14 -15.34 -24.34
N ILE A 109 -14.42 -15.74 -23.10
CA ILE A 109 -13.86 -15.12 -21.88
C ILE A 109 -12.35 -15.33 -21.82
N SER A 110 -11.86 -16.50 -22.22
CA SER A 110 -10.44 -16.86 -22.08
C SER A 110 -9.49 -15.99 -22.93
N ASP A 111 -9.98 -15.43 -24.03
CA ASP A 111 -9.23 -14.55 -24.93
C ASP A 111 -9.38 -13.05 -24.60
N ALA A 112 -10.26 -12.71 -23.66
CA ALA A 112 -10.59 -11.34 -23.33
C ALA A 112 -9.73 -10.78 -22.17
N TRP A 113 -9.62 -9.46 -22.14
CA TRP A 113 -9.17 -8.66 -21.02
C TRP A 113 -10.30 -7.74 -20.56
N VAL A 114 -10.43 -7.59 -19.25
CA VAL A 114 -11.35 -6.64 -18.62
C VAL A 114 -10.54 -5.64 -17.81
N ILE A 115 -11.01 -4.39 -17.76
CA ILE A 115 -10.39 -3.31 -16.97
C ILE A 115 -11.14 -3.20 -15.66
N LEU A 116 -10.41 -3.32 -14.57
CA LEU A 116 -10.84 -3.09 -13.21
C LEU A 116 -10.51 -1.65 -12.80
N HIS A 117 -11.45 -1.04 -12.11
CA HIS A 117 -11.36 0.32 -11.59
C HIS A 117 -11.83 0.34 -10.13
N HIS A 118 -10.95 0.83 -9.24
CA HIS A 118 -11.29 1.12 -7.86
C HIS A 118 -11.36 2.64 -7.66
N ALA A 119 -12.48 3.14 -7.14
CA ALA A 119 -12.69 4.57 -6.93
C ALA A 119 -12.45 4.93 -5.46
N PRO A 120 -11.86 6.10 -5.14
CA PRO A 120 -11.44 7.17 -6.06
C PRO A 120 -10.08 6.91 -6.75
N VAL A 121 -9.93 7.40 -7.99
CA VAL A 121 -8.67 7.32 -8.76
C VAL A 121 -7.77 8.48 -8.38
N ALA A 122 -6.71 8.19 -7.62
CA ALA A 122 -5.66 9.16 -7.34
C ALA A 122 -4.52 9.08 -8.38
N GLU A 123 -4.28 7.90 -8.96
CA GLU A 123 -3.13 7.62 -9.82
C GLU A 123 -3.53 6.72 -10.99
N PRO A 124 -2.79 6.76 -12.13
CA PRO A 124 -3.05 5.89 -13.27
C PRO A 124 -3.01 4.38 -12.96
N THR A 125 -2.33 3.97 -11.88
CA THR A 125 -2.26 2.56 -11.41
C THR A 125 -3.59 2.05 -10.85
N ALA A 126 -4.57 2.92 -10.60
CA ALA A 126 -5.91 2.54 -10.15
C ALA A 126 -6.79 1.91 -11.26
N LEU A 127 -6.27 1.83 -12.50
CA LEU A 127 -6.85 1.09 -13.60
C LEU A 127 -5.94 -0.09 -13.96
N LEU A 128 -6.41 -1.30 -13.71
CA LEU A 128 -5.69 -2.53 -14.01
C LEU A 128 -6.49 -3.44 -14.93
N ALA A 129 -5.83 -4.12 -15.85
CA ALA A 129 -6.46 -5.09 -16.73
C ALA A 129 -6.11 -6.53 -16.33
N PHE A 130 -7.09 -7.42 -16.46
CA PHE A 130 -6.97 -8.84 -16.12
C PHE A 130 -7.73 -9.71 -17.13
N ARG A 131 -7.29 -10.95 -17.27
CA ARG A 131 -8.04 -12.02 -17.94
C ARG A 131 -9.16 -12.52 -17.02
N PRO A 132 -10.43 -12.44 -17.42
CA PRO A 132 -11.53 -12.93 -16.60
C PRO A 132 -11.54 -14.46 -16.53
N VAL A 133 -11.92 -14.97 -15.37
CA VAL A 133 -12.21 -16.39 -15.12
C VAL A 133 -13.62 -16.46 -14.58
N ARG A 134 -14.53 -17.14 -15.29
CA ARG A 134 -15.93 -17.25 -14.87
C ARG A 134 -16.02 -18.00 -13.53
N MET A 135 -16.76 -17.43 -12.59
CA MET A 135 -17.01 -18.03 -11.28
C MET A 135 -18.50 -17.98 -10.93
N LEU A 136 -19.02 -19.02 -10.29
CA LEU A 136 -20.43 -19.12 -9.88
C LEU A 136 -20.82 -18.11 -8.78
N GLU A 137 -19.84 -17.51 -8.13
CA GLU A 137 -20.06 -16.55 -7.05
C GLU A 137 -20.56 -15.20 -7.56
N ARG A 138 -21.03 -14.34 -6.64
CA ARG A 138 -21.50 -12.97 -6.96
C ARG A 138 -20.45 -11.89 -6.71
N VAL A 139 -19.28 -12.26 -6.21
CA VAL A 139 -18.18 -11.35 -5.86
C VAL A 139 -17.09 -11.39 -6.92
N VAL A 140 -16.38 -10.28 -7.08
CA VAL A 140 -15.20 -10.21 -7.95
C VAL A 140 -14.00 -10.69 -7.14
N ARG A 141 -13.31 -11.72 -7.63
CA ARG A 141 -12.12 -12.28 -6.95
C ARG A 141 -10.85 -11.67 -7.53
N LEU A 142 -10.08 -10.96 -6.71
CA LEU A 142 -8.84 -10.31 -7.13
C LEU A 142 -7.61 -10.97 -6.47
N PRO A 143 -6.51 -11.20 -7.20
CA PRO A 143 -5.23 -11.57 -6.61
C PRO A 143 -4.73 -10.48 -5.65
N SER A 144 -4.40 -10.85 -4.40
CA SER A 144 -3.94 -9.89 -3.37
C SER A 144 -2.74 -9.03 -3.82
N LEU A 145 -1.93 -9.55 -4.75
CA LEU A 145 -0.79 -8.85 -5.34
C LEU A 145 -1.18 -7.53 -6.02
N ALA A 146 -2.41 -7.41 -6.55
CA ALA A 146 -2.88 -6.19 -7.22
C ALA A 146 -3.44 -5.13 -6.25
N CYS A 147 -3.80 -5.50 -5.03
CA CYS A 147 -4.41 -4.62 -4.03
C CYS A 147 -3.61 -3.33 -3.75
N PRO A 148 -2.26 -3.38 -3.57
CA PRO A 148 -1.49 -2.17 -3.29
C PRO A 148 -1.50 -1.11 -4.41
N LEU A 149 -1.69 -1.54 -5.67
CA LEU A 149 -1.75 -0.63 -6.81
C LEU A 149 -3.14 0.00 -7.01
N LEU A 150 -4.20 -0.76 -6.69
CA LEU A 150 -5.59 -0.29 -6.72
C LEU A 150 -5.98 0.49 -5.47
N ASN A 151 -5.16 0.43 -4.41
CA ASN A 151 -5.52 0.91 -3.08
C ASN A 151 -6.88 0.35 -2.65
N ALA A 152 -7.05 -0.96 -2.81
CA ALA A 152 -8.26 -1.69 -2.48
C ALA A 152 -7.95 -2.74 -1.42
N ASP A 153 -8.90 -2.99 -0.53
CA ASP A 153 -8.84 -4.08 0.43
C ASP A 153 -10.09 -4.97 0.33
N PHE A 154 -10.28 -5.88 1.29
CA PHE A 154 -11.36 -6.85 1.29
C PHE A 154 -12.35 -6.62 2.44
N ASP A 155 -12.54 -5.38 2.89
CA ASP A 155 -13.44 -5.02 3.99
C ASP A 155 -14.88 -4.66 3.55
N GLY A 156 -15.12 -4.65 2.23
CA GLY A 156 -16.40 -4.24 1.64
C GLY A 156 -16.26 -3.40 0.37
N ASP A 157 -15.02 -3.09 -0.04
CA ASP A 157 -14.71 -2.36 -1.26
C ASP A 157 -15.45 -2.89 -2.49
N GLN A 158 -15.93 -1.94 -3.29
CA GLN A 158 -16.59 -2.22 -4.56
C GLN A 158 -15.75 -1.74 -5.71
N VAL A 159 -15.66 -2.58 -6.73
CA VAL A 159 -14.91 -2.30 -7.95
C VAL A 159 -15.85 -2.22 -9.14
N ALA A 160 -15.49 -1.37 -10.10
CA ALA A 160 -16.11 -1.34 -11.41
C ALA A 160 -15.28 -2.16 -12.40
N ILE A 161 -15.95 -2.96 -13.23
CA ILE A 161 -15.34 -3.70 -14.32
C ILE A 161 -15.89 -3.18 -15.63
N HIS A 162 -15.00 -3.01 -16.61
CA HIS A 162 -15.29 -2.54 -17.94
C HIS A 162 -14.74 -3.56 -18.95
N LEU A 163 -15.54 -3.94 -19.94
CA LEU A 163 -15.08 -4.75 -21.07
C LEU A 163 -14.72 -3.85 -22.26
N PRO A 164 -13.44 -3.75 -22.66
CA PRO A 164 -13.06 -3.13 -23.93
C PRO A 164 -13.59 -4.00 -25.09
N VAL A 165 -14.46 -3.46 -25.93
CA VAL A 165 -15.10 -4.25 -27.00
C VAL A 165 -14.25 -4.28 -28.29
N THR A 166 -13.38 -3.30 -28.50
CA THR A 166 -12.55 -3.21 -29.71
C THR A 166 -11.25 -3.99 -29.55
N GLU A 167 -10.74 -4.56 -30.64
CA GLU A 167 -9.43 -5.25 -30.66
C GLU A 167 -8.29 -4.32 -30.21
N ALA A 168 -8.33 -3.05 -30.62
CA ALA A 168 -7.36 -2.05 -30.18
C ALA A 168 -7.43 -1.81 -28.66
N GLY A 169 -8.63 -1.77 -28.07
CA GLY A 169 -8.83 -1.61 -26.63
C GLY A 169 -8.40 -2.85 -25.84
N GLN A 170 -8.67 -4.05 -26.37
CA GLN A 170 -8.19 -5.32 -25.80
C GLN A 170 -6.66 -5.38 -25.78
N ARG A 171 -6.01 -5.00 -26.88
CA ARG A 171 -4.55 -4.91 -26.96
C ARG A 171 -3.98 -3.89 -25.99
N GLU A 172 -4.56 -2.69 -25.92
CA GLU A 172 -4.11 -1.66 -24.97
C GLU A 172 -4.27 -2.10 -23.51
N ALA A 173 -5.40 -2.74 -23.17
CA ALA A 173 -5.62 -3.29 -21.84
C ALA A 173 -4.51 -4.29 -21.47
N ARG A 174 -4.24 -5.26 -22.35
CA ARG A 174 -3.17 -6.25 -22.17
C ARG A 174 -1.79 -5.63 -22.03
N GLU A 175 -1.42 -4.72 -22.93
CA GLU A 175 -0.04 -4.21 -23.03
C GLU A 175 0.27 -3.08 -22.03
N ARG A 176 -0.73 -2.25 -21.69
CA ARG A 176 -0.52 -1.02 -20.91
C ARG A 176 -1.13 -1.07 -19.52
N LEU A 177 -2.29 -1.71 -19.37
CA LEU A 177 -3.06 -1.69 -18.13
C LEU A 177 -2.90 -2.98 -17.31
N SER A 178 -2.33 -4.05 -17.85
CA SER A 178 -1.98 -5.23 -17.05
C SER A 178 -0.96 -4.87 -15.95
N LEU A 179 -0.89 -5.69 -14.89
CA LEU A 179 0.15 -5.55 -13.87
C LEU A 179 1.56 -5.52 -14.48
N ALA A 180 1.82 -6.38 -15.46
CA ALA A 180 3.08 -6.44 -16.18
C ALA A 180 3.34 -5.16 -17.00
N GLY A 181 2.31 -4.63 -17.66
CA GLY A 181 2.39 -3.38 -18.43
C GLY A 181 2.70 -2.16 -17.55
N HIS A 182 2.10 -2.09 -16.37
CA HIS A 182 2.45 -1.06 -15.37
C HIS A 182 3.88 -1.24 -14.86
N LEU A 183 4.26 -2.44 -14.43
CA LEU A 183 5.59 -2.72 -13.89
C LEU A 183 6.72 -2.51 -14.91
N THR A 184 6.45 -2.78 -16.19
CA THR A 184 7.41 -2.54 -17.28
C THR A 184 7.65 -1.04 -17.50
N ARG A 185 6.60 -0.22 -17.36
CA ARG A 185 6.72 1.24 -17.52
C ARG A 185 7.33 1.91 -16.30
N ASP A 186 7.02 1.38 -15.13
CA ASP A 186 7.51 1.88 -13.86
C ASP A 186 7.99 0.73 -12.96
N PRO A 187 9.29 0.39 -13.04
CA PRO A 187 9.89 -0.62 -12.18
C PRO A 187 9.83 -0.31 -10.68
N SER A 188 9.60 0.95 -10.28
CA SER A 188 9.50 1.32 -8.87
C SER A 188 8.25 0.74 -8.20
N LEU A 189 7.22 0.39 -9.00
CA LEU A 189 6.00 -0.24 -8.51
C LEU A 189 6.24 -1.60 -7.84
N LEU A 190 7.38 -2.25 -8.08
CA LEU A 190 7.79 -3.45 -7.37
C LEU A 190 7.81 -3.25 -5.85
N GLU A 191 8.20 -2.05 -5.38
CA GLU A 191 8.15 -1.74 -3.96
C GLU A 191 6.71 -1.77 -3.44
N ARG A 192 5.74 -1.25 -4.18
CA ARG A 192 4.33 -1.28 -3.76
C ARG A 192 3.76 -2.70 -3.81
N LEU A 193 4.08 -3.46 -4.84
CA LEU A 193 3.59 -4.84 -5.02
C LEU A 193 4.09 -5.79 -3.91
N THR A 194 5.27 -5.53 -3.35
CA THR A 194 5.82 -6.31 -2.22
C THR A 194 5.23 -5.92 -0.85
N LYS A 195 4.34 -4.91 -0.79
CA LYS A 195 3.63 -4.52 0.44
C LYS A 195 2.47 -5.47 0.71
N GLN A 196 2.82 -6.64 1.24
CA GLN A 196 1.89 -7.71 1.64
C GLN A 196 2.33 -8.20 3.03
N ASP A 197 1.89 -7.49 4.06
CA ASP A 197 2.46 -7.53 5.40
C ASP A 197 2.54 -8.96 5.98
N GLU A 198 1.47 -9.74 5.90
CA GLU A 198 1.43 -11.12 6.43
C GLU A 198 2.33 -12.07 5.63
N ALA A 199 2.39 -11.91 4.31
CA ALA A 199 3.23 -12.74 3.46
C ALA A 199 4.72 -12.45 3.71
N ILE A 200 5.10 -11.17 3.80
CA ILE A 200 6.46 -10.74 4.15
C ILE A 200 6.82 -11.24 5.55
N TRP A 201 5.91 -11.15 6.51
CA TRP A 201 6.12 -11.69 7.86
C TRP A 201 6.38 -13.20 7.83
N GLY A 202 5.57 -13.98 7.08
CA GLY A 202 5.73 -15.43 6.98
C GLY A 202 7.05 -15.85 6.31
N LEU A 203 7.45 -15.16 5.25
CA LEU A 203 8.75 -15.39 4.59
C LEU A 203 9.92 -15.04 5.52
N ALA A 204 9.82 -13.92 6.24
CA ALA A 204 10.83 -13.50 7.20
C ALA A 204 10.99 -14.55 8.31
N TYR A 205 9.88 -15.04 8.86
CA TYR A 205 9.88 -16.07 9.90
C TYR A 205 10.56 -17.37 9.42
N HIS A 206 10.19 -17.84 8.23
CA HIS A 206 10.78 -19.05 7.65
C HIS A 206 12.29 -18.92 7.39
N SER A 207 12.71 -17.74 6.93
CA SER A 207 14.12 -17.43 6.65
C SER A 207 15.01 -17.30 7.89
N LEU A 208 14.47 -17.37 9.11
CA LEU A 208 15.28 -17.47 10.33
C LEU A 208 16.09 -18.77 10.37
N THR A 209 15.64 -19.81 9.67
CA THR A 209 16.34 -21.10 9.59
C THR A 209 17.12 -21.22 8.27
N PRO A 210 18.30 -21.87 8.25
CA PRO A 210 19.05 -22.11 7.01
C PRO A 210 18.24 -22.89 5.95
N ALA A 211 17.42 -23.84 6.40
CA ALA A 211 16.54 -24.62 5.52
C ALA A 211 15.49 -23.74 4.84
N GLY A 212 14.86 -22.83 5.60
CA GLY A 212 13.88 -21.91 5.04
C GLY A 212 14.49 -20.89 4.08
N ARG A 213 15.71 -20.40 4.35
CA ARG A 213 16.46 -19.56 3.39
C ARG A 213 16.67 -20.27 2.05
N ALA A 214 17.17 -21.51 2.10
CA ALA A 214 17.42 -22.30 0.90
C ALA A 214 16.15 -22.62 0.11
N GLU A 215 15.00 -22.74 0.78
CA GLU A 215 13.71 -22.91 0.12
C GLU A 215 13.24 -21.65 -0.59
N ILE A 216 13.35 -20.48 0.07
CA ILE A 216 12.99 -19.19 -0.55
C ILE A 216 13.89 -18.93 -1.76
N GLU A 217 15.21 -19.10 -1.63
CA GLU A 217 16.17 -18.93 -2.73
C GLU A 217 15.86 -19.85 -3.92
N ARG A 218 15.38 -21.08 -3.67
CA ARG A 218 14.95 -22.00 -4.72
C ARG A 218 13.73 -21.48 -5.50
N VAL A 219 12.80 -20.81 -4.82
CA VAL A 219 11.63 -20.21 -5.48
C VAL A 219 12.01 -18.97 -6.28
N VAL A 220 12.94 -18.15 -5.77
CA VAL A 220 13.43 -16.98 -6.52
C VAL A 220 14.35 -17.41 -7.67
N GLY A 221 15.05 -18.52 -7.51
CA GLY A 221 16.03 -19.02 -8.48
C GLY A 221 17.40 -18.35 -8.39
N ILE A 222 17.60 -17.45 -7.41
CA ILE A 222 18.88 -16.78 -7.14
C ILE A 222 19.16 -16.74 -5.63
N PRO A 223 20.44 -16.66 -5.22
CA PRO A 223 20.80 -16.39 -3.84
C PRO A 223 20.26 -15.03 -3.38
N LEU A 224 19.80 -14.95 -2.13
CA LEU A 224 19.25 -13.72 -1.57
C LEU A 224 20.18 -13.17 -0.50
N ALA A 225 20.57 -11.91 -0.65
CA ALA A 225 21.30 -11.21 0.41
C ALA A 225 20.36 -10.97 1.60
N MET A 226 20.64 -11.61 2.73
CA MET A 226 19.89 -11.45 3.99
C MET A 226 20.79 -10.84 5.07
N PRO A 227 21.13 -9.55 4.96
CA PRO A 227 22.09 -8.89 5.84
C PRO A 227 21.69 -8.95 7.32
N ASP A 228 20.38 -8.89 7.60
CA ASP A 228 19.82 -8.92 8.95
C ASP A 228 19.66 -10.35 9.50
N GLY A 229 20.09 -11.37 8.74
CA GLY A 229 19.92 -12.78 9.09
C GLY A 229 18.54 -13.36 8.74
N PHE A 230 17.67 -12.60 8.09
CA PHE A 230 16.38 -13.07 7.57
C PHE A 230 15.98 -12.21 6.37
N LEU A 231 14.97 -12.66 5.63
CA LEU A 231 14.42 -11.95 4.49
C LEU A 231 13.66 -10.72 4.98
N THR A 232 14.06 -9.55 4.49
CA THR A 232 13.31 -8.31 4.64
C THR A 232 12.63 -7.94 3.32
N ARG A 233 11.57 -7.15 3.38
CA ARG A 233 10.92 -6.58 2.18
C ARG A 233 11.92 -5.85 1.29
N ARG A 234 12.84 -5.09 1.91
CA ARG A 234 13.91 -4.36 1.20
C ARG A 234 14.84 -5.31 0.46
N ALA A 235 15.32 -6.35 1.12
CA ALA A 235 16.18 -7.36 0.49
C ALA A 235 15.47 -8.06 -0.68
N LEU A 236 14.18 -8.37 -0.52
CA LEU A 236 13.38 -8.95 -1.59
C LEU A 236 13.26 -8.02 -2.80
N VAL A 237 12.93 -6.75 -2.59
CA VAL A 237 12.85 -5.75 -3.68
C VAL A 237 14.20 -5.62 -4.40
N GLN A 238 15.29 -5.51 -3.64
CA GLN A 238 16.65 -5.42 -4.20
C GLN A 238 17.03 -6.64 -5.04
N ALA A 239 16.60 -7.84 -4.64
CA ALA A 239 16.85 -9.07 -5.40
C ALA A 239 15.97 -9.19 -6.66
N LEU A 240 14.73 -8.70 -6.61
CA LEU A 240 13.80 -8.77 -7.73
C LEU A 240 14.06 -7.69 -8.80
N GLN A 241 14.71 -6.58 -8.46
CA GLN A 241 15.03 -5.50 -9.41
C GLN A 241 15.92 -5.95 -10.59
N PRO A 242 17.06 -6.64 -10.38
CA PRO A 242 17.86 -7.20 -11.47
C PRO A 242 17.08 -8.23 -12.29
N LEU A 243 16.30 -9.10 -11.63
CA LEU A 243 15.47 -10.10 -12.31
C LEU A 243 14.42 -9.45 -13.22
N LEU A 244 13.83 -8.34 -12.81
CA LEU A 244 12.91 -7.56 -13.63
C LEU A 244 13.61 -7.01 -14.88
N ALA A 245 14.83 -6.51 -14.74
CA ALA A 245 15.60 -5.99 -15.86
C ALA A 245 16.04 -7.09 -16.84
N GLU A 246 16.38 -8.28 -16.35
CA GLU A 246 16.90 -9.39 -17.15
C GLU A 246 15.81 -10.29 -17.76
N GLN A 247 14.79 -10.64 -16.98
CA GLN A 247 13.77 -11.63 -17.34
C GLN A 247 12.39 -11.01 -17.63
N GLY A 248 12.21 -9.72 -17.33
CA GLY A 248 10.99 -8.97 -17.59
C GLY A 248 9.90 -9.11 -16.51
N ALA A 249 8.82 -8.34 -16.70
CA ALA A 249 7.77 -8.16 -15.70
C ALA A 249 6.96 -9.43 -15.42
N GLU A 250 6.61 -10.21 -16.45
CA GLU A 250 5.79 -11.42 -16.29
C GLU A 250 6.45 -12.48 -15.41
N VAL A 251 7.74 -12.74 -15.65
CA VAL A 251 8.50 -13.71 -14.86
C VAL A 251 8.65 -13.23 -13.42
N THR A 252 8.99 -11.94 -13.25
CA THR A 252 9.12 -11.31 -11.93
C THR A 252 7.83 -11.37 -11.12
N LEU A 253 6.69 -11.06 -11.75
CA LEU A 253 5.37 -11.12 -11.11
C LEU A 253 4.98 -12.56 -10.74
N THR A 254 5.34 -13.54 -11.57
CA THR A 254 5.10 -14.96 -11.27
C THR A 254 5.90 -15.41 -10.05
N ILE A 255 7.19 -15.06 -9.99
CA ILE A 255 8.05 -15.34 -8.82
C ILE A 255 7.48 -14.66 -7.58
N LEU A 256 7.16 -13.37 -7.69
CA LEU A 256 6.61 -12.60 -6.58
C LEU A 256 5.30 -13.19 -6.07
N ARG A 257 4.37 -13.56 -6.96
CA ARG A 257 3.13 -14.25 -6.60
C ARG A 257 3.40 -15.54 -5.82
N ASN A 258 4.31 -16.38 -6.30
CA ASN A 258 4.66 -17.64 -5.64
C ASN A 258 5.23 -17.41 -4.24
N LEU A 259 6.10 -16.42 -4.09
CA LEU A 259 6.63 -16.00 -2.80
C LEU A 259 5.52 -15.50 -1.87
N MET A 260 4.60 -14.68 -2.36
CA MET A 260 3.50 -14.17 -1.54
C MET A 260 2.58 -15.31 -1.09
N GLN A 261 2.24 -16.24 -1.98
CA GLN A 261 1.45 -17.44 -1.63
C GLN A 261 2.15 -18.30 -0.59
N MET A 262 3.46 -18.54 -0.75
CA MET A 262 4.28 -19.24 0.24
C MET A 262 4.26 -18.50 1.58
N GLY A 263 4.46 -17.19 1.58
CA GLY A 263 4.45 -16.35 2.78
C GLY A 263 3.13 -16.43 3.54
N PHE A 264 2.00 -16.31 2.85
CA PHE A 264 0.67 -16.46 3.47
C PHE A 264 0.46 -17.86 4.05
N ALA A 265 0.87 -18.91 3.34
CA ALA A 265 0.77 -20.28 3.82
C ALA A 265 1.60 -20.46 5.10
N LEU A 266 2.86 -20.03 5.10
CA LEU A 266 3.75 -20.10 6.25
C LEU A 266 3.15 -19.35 7.45
N ALA A 267 2.73 -18.10 7.25
CA ALA A 267 2.12 -17.28 8.28
C ALA A 267 0.92 -17.98 8.93
N SER A 268 0.04 -18.59 8.13
CA SER A 268 -1.16 -19.29 8.64
C SER A 268 -0.83 -20.52 9.49
N THR A 269 0.29 -21.20 9.22
CA THR A 269 0.69 -22.42 9.94
C THR A 269 1.40 -22.17 11.26
N THR A 270 1.93 -20.96 11.47
CA THR A 270 2.68 -20.64 12.68
C THR A 270 1.85 -20.66 13.96
N GLY A 271 0.53 -20.44 13.85
CA GLY A 271 -0.37 -20.33 14.99
C GLY A 271 -0.13 -19.09 15.87
N PHE A 272 0.70 -18.14 15.43
CA PHE A 272 0.90 -16.90 16.18
C PHE A 272 -0.39 -16.09 16.24
N SER A 273 -0.63 -15.52 17.42
CA SER A 273 -1.80 -14.70 17.70
C SER A 273 -1.42 -13.57 18.63
N LEU A 274 -2.23 -12.51 18.63
CA LEU A 274 -2.05 -11.38 19.52
C LEU A 274 -2.54 -11.77 20.93
N SER A 275 -1.61 -11.95 21.86
CA SER A 275 -1.95 -12.21 23.26
C SER A 275 -2.57 -10.95 23.89
N PRO A 276 -3.73 -11.04 24.57
CA PRO A 276 -4.25 -9.92 25.35
C PRO A 276 -3.37 -9.59 26.57
N PHE A 277 -2.43 -10.48 26.92
CA PHE A 277 -1.51 -10.33 28.04
C PHE A 277 -0.12 -9.84 27.63
N VAL A 278 0.05 -9.45 26.36
CA VAL A 278 1.34 -8.97 25.82
C VAL A 278 2.02 -8.00 26.78
N GLY A 279 3.25 -8.32 27.17
CA GLY A 279 4.07 -7.49 28.03
C GLY A 279 4.12 -7.86 29.51
N ASP A 280 3.42 -8.90 29.97
CA ASP A 280 3.57 -9.40 31.35
C ASP A 280 4.97 -9.91 31.66
N SER A 281 5.62 -10.49 30.65
CA SER A 281 6.98 -10.99 30.74
C SER A 281 8.03 -9.88 30.61
N LEU A 282 7.64 -8.67 30.21
CA LEU A 282 8.57 -7.57 29.93
C LEU A 282 8.88 -6.76 31.19
N SER A 283 10.16 -6.65 31.51
CA SER A 283 10.65 -5.75 32.56
C SER A 283 10.86 -4.33 32.00
N LEU A 284 9.79 -3.54 31.92
CA LEU A 284 9.87 -2.15 31.48
C LEU A 284 10.32 -1.22 32.63
N PRO A 285 11.15 -0.18 32.34
CA PRO A 285 11.51 0.84 33.34
C PRO A 285 10.26 1.59 33.84
N PRO A 286 10.29 2.13 35.06
CA PRO A 286 9.16 2.87 35.58
C PRO A 286 8.91 4.15 34.77
N ALA A 287 7.64 4.38 34.44
CA ALA A 287 7.23 5.60 33.74
C ALA A 287 7.54 6.87 34.56
N PRO A 288 7.89 8.00 33.91
CA PRO A 288 8.10 9.27 34.59
C PRO A 288 6.86 9.68 35.39
N ALA A 289 7.04 10.07 36.66
CA ALA A 289 5.94 10.54 37.51
C ALA A 289 5.45 11.95 37.13
N VAL A 290 6.30 12.75 36.49
CA VAL A 290 6.00 14.11 36.06
C VAL A 290 5.45 14.10 34.63
N ASP A 291 4.40 14.88 34.40
CA ASP A 291 3.81 15.12 33.08
C ASP A 291 4.63 16.15 32.28
N ASP A 292 5.92 15.87 32.10
CA ASP A 292 6.83 16.67 31.26
C ASP A 292 7.00 16.02 29.88
N GLU A 293 6.71 16.77 28.83
CA GLU A 293 6.70 16.24 27.46
C GLU A 293 8.06 15.72 27.01
N ALA A 294 9.16 16.41 27.34
CA ALA A 294 10.50 15.99 26.93
C ALA A 294 10.93 14.70 27.66
N LEU A 295 10.59 14.57 28.94
CA LEU A 295 10.83 13.33 29.69
C LEU A 295 10.00 12.15 29.15
N LEU A 296 8.74 12.39 28.78
CA LEU A 296 7.88 11.36 28.19
C LEU A 296 8.38 10.91 26.82
N GLN A 297 8.85 11.84 25.97
CA GLN A 297 9.44 11.52 24.68
C GLN A 297 10.73 10.69 24.82
N ARG A 298 11.59 11.01 25.81
CA ARG A 298 12.78 10.20 26.15
C ARG A 298 12.39 8.80 26.60
N TYR A 299 11.39 8.70 27.48
CA TYR A 299 10.90 7.42 27.96
C TYR A 299 10.33 6.57 26.82
N GLN A 300 9.50 7.15 25.96
CA GLN A 300 9.00 6.49 24.76
C GLN A 300 10.11 5.95 23.86
N THR A 301 11.15 6.77 23.62
CA THR A 301 12.34 6.36 22.87
C THR A 301 13.02 5.17 23.53
N GLN A 302 13.25 5.24 24.84
CA GLN A 302 13.88 4.17 25.62
C GLN A 302 13.10 2.84 25.55
N ILE A 303 11.77 2.89 25.63
CA ILE A 303 10.92 1.70 25.52
C ILE A 303 10.95 1.15 24.10
N GLY A 304 10.83 2.01 23.09
CA GLY A 304 10.89 1.60 21.68
C GLY A 304 12.18 0.85 21.36
N GLU A 305 13.31 1.35 21.86
CA GLU A 305 14.61 0.68 21.74
C GLU A 305 14.65 -0.66 22.48
N GLN A 306 14.15 -0.76 23.72
CA GLN A 306 14.10 -2.05 24.41
C GLN A 306 13.29 -3.10 23.66
N LEU A 307 12.20 -2.69 23.01
CA LEU A 307 11.37 -3.59 22.22
C LEU A 307 12.07 -4.04 20.94
N LEU A 308 12.91 -3.19 20.33
CA LEU A 308 13.59 -3.46 19.06
C LEU A 308 14.98 -4.10 19.22
N ALA A 309 15.67 -3.89 20.33
CA ALA A 309 17.07 -4.30 20.52
C ALA A 309 17.31 -5.81 20.39
N PRO A 310 16.50 -6.72 20.98
CA PRO A 310 16.80 -8.15 20.90
C PRO A 310 16.83 -8.67 19.46
N ALA A 311 17.78 -9.58 19.19
CA ALA A 311 17.92 -10.23 17.89
C ALA A 311 17.02 -11.47 17.75
N GLU A 312 16.62 -12.07 18.87
CA GLU A 312 15.76 -13.25 18.92
C GLU A 312 14.27 -12.89 18.76
N PHE A 313 13.45 -13.86 18.35
CA PHE A 313 12.02 -13.68 18.08
C PHE A 313 11.11 -14.69 18.79
N ASP A 314 11.66 -15.43 19.76
CA ASP A 314 10.95 -16.52 20.45
C ASP A 314 10.21 -16.05 21.72
N ASP A 315 10.28 -14.74 22.02
CA ASP A 315 9.60 -14.12 23.14
C ASP A 315 8.18 -13.63 22.77
N GLU A 316 7.41 -13.23 23.79
CA GLU A 316 6.01 -12.78 23.65
C GLU A 316 5.83 -11.62 22.65
N VAL A 317 6.85 -10.75 22.52
CA VAL A 317 6.86 -9.64 21.56
C VAL A 317 7.61 -9.95 20.26
N GLY A 318 8.24 -11.11 20.16
CA GLY A 318 9.05 -11.55 19.04
C GLY A 318 8.33 -11.48 17.69
N PRO A 319 7.08 -11.96 17.57
CA PRO A 319 6.31 -11.83 16.33
C PRO A 319 6.12 -10.38 15.88
N TYR A 320 5.88 -9.45 16.82
CA TYR A 320 5.79 -8.02 16.51
C TYR A 320 7.13 -7.46 16.09
N ARG A 321 8.20 -7.84 16.79
CA ARG A 321 9.57 -7.43 16.47
C ARG A 321 9.98 -7.89 15.09
N LEU A 322 9.65 -9.12 14.72
CA LEU A 322 9.89 -9.65 13.39
C LEU A 322 9.10 -8.86 12.33
N GLY A 323 7.82 -8.58 12.55
CA GLY A 323 7.01 -7.77 11.62
C GLY A 323 7.53 -6.34 11.46
N MET A 324 8.10 -5.78 12.53
CA MET A 324 8.77 -4.49 12.47
C MET A 324 10.05 -4.57 11.63
N LYS A 325 10.97 -5.47 11.99
CA LYS A 325 12.29 -5.57 11.36
C LYS A 325 12.24 -6.11 9.92
N SER A 326 11.28 -6.97 9.58
CA SER A 326 11.10 -7.48 8.21
C SER A 326 10.56 -6.45 7.23
N GLY A 327 9.99 -5.36 7.74
CA GLY A 327 9.32 -4.35 6.92
C GLY A 327 7.93 -4.75 6.46
N ALA A 328 7.31 -5.76 7.09
CA ALA A 328 5.90 -6.07 6.92
C ALA A 328 5.05 -4.86 7.32
N ASN A 329 5.18 -4.36 8.55
CA ASN A 329 4.46 -3.15 8.98
C ASN A 329 5.20 -2.41 10.11
N PRO A 330 6.29 -1.71 9.78
CA PRO A 330 7.29 -1.25 10.75
C PRO A 330 6.79 -0.22 11.75
N GLU A 331 6.05 0.80 11.31
CA GLU A 331 5.70 1.93 12.18
C GLU A 331 4.37 1.72 12.93
N ALA A 332 3.40 1.03 12.32
CA ALA A 332 2.14 0.78 13.00
C ALA A 332 2.32 -0.21 14.15
N HIS A 333 3.19 -1.21 14.00
CA HIS A 333 3.37 -2.24 15.03
C HIS A 333 4.05 -1.68 16.29
N LEU A 334 5.11 -0.87 16.16
CA LEU A 334 5.81 -0.32 17.33
C LEU A 334 4.88 0.58 18.15
N ARG A 335 4.23 1.54 17.49
CA ARG A 335 3.33 2.49 18.14
C ARG A 335 2.13 1.78 18.77
N THR A 336 1.52 0.84 18.06
CA THR A 336 0.39 0.06 18.58
C THR A 336 0.82 -0.77 19.78
N LEU A 337 1.97 -1.43 19.72
CA LEU A 337 2.51 -2.19 20.84
C LEU A 337 2.76 -1.30 22.06
N MET A 338 3.37 -0.12 21.88
CA MET A 338 3.55 0.86 22.97
C MET A 338 2.22 1.33 23.58
N TYR A 339 1.17 1.49 22.77
CA TYR A 339 -0.17 1.84 23.26
C TYR A 339 -0.82 0.70 24.04
N ILE A 340 -0.63 -0.55 23.60
CA ILE A 340 -1.10 -1.74 24.32
C ILE A 340 -0.40 -1.84 25.68
N LEU A 341 0.92 -1.71 25.70
CA LEU A 341 1.76 -1.75 26.90
C LEU A 341 1.54 -0.57 27.87
N GLY A 342 0.80 0.46 27.47
CA GLY A 342 0.52 1.63 28.32
C GLY A 342 1.72 2.55 28.51
N VAL A 343 2.59 2.65 27.51
CA VAL A 343 3.62 3.68 27.48
C VAL A 343 2.91 5.05 27.46
N PRO A 344 3.18 5.95 28.42
CA PRO A 344 2.51 7.24 28.46
C PRO A 344 2.81 8.05 27.19
N ARG A 345 1.82 8.84 26.77
CA ARG A 345 1.89 9.62 25.54
C ARG A 345 1.20 10.96 25.69
N VAL A 346 1.57 11.89 24.82
CA VAL A 346 0.92 13.20 24.73
C VAL A 346 -0.16 13.14 23.66
N ALA A 347 -1.37 13.52 24.02
CA ALA A 347 -2.47 13.77 23.10
C ALA A 347 -2.65 15.27 22.93
N THR A 348 -2.94 15.71 21.71
CA THR A 348 -3.20 17.12 21.39
C THR A 348 -4.67 17.30 21.04
N ASP A 349 -5.31 18.31 21.60
CA ASP A 349 -6.70 18.65 21.31
C ASP A 349 -6.86 19.56 20.07
N VAL A 350 -8.10 19.97 19.80
CA VAL A 350 -8.46 20.88 18.69
C VAL A 350 -7.85 22.28 18.78
N GLN A 351 -7.47 22.72 19.98
CA GLN A 351 -6.88 24.03 20.24
C GLN A 351 -5.34 23.99 20.29
N GLY A 352 -4.74 22.81 20.07
CA GLY A 352 -3.30 22.61 20.21
C GLY A 352 -2.84 22.42 21.65
N GLN A 353 -3.76 22.27 22.61
CA GLN A 353 -3.41 21.98 24.01
C GLN A 353 -3.01 20.52 24.15
N THR A 354 -1.95 20.28 24.90
CA THR A 354 -1.41 18.94 25.14
C THR A 354 -1.93 18.38 26.46
N ALA A 355 -2.21 17.09 26.47
CA ALA A 355 -2.63 16.35 27.66
C ALA A 355 -1.94 14.99 27.69
N VAL A 356 -1.47 14.59 28.88
CA VAL A 356 -0.80 13.30 29.05
C VAL A 356 -1.83 12.19 29.26
N VAL A 357 -1.64 11.11 28.52
CA VAL A 357 -2.39 9.86 28.60
C VAL A 357 -1.46 8.79 29.14
N ARG A 358 -1.79 8.22 30.30
CA ARG A 358 -0.95 7.24 31.01
C ARG A 358 -1.47 5.81 30.86
N SER A 359 -2.75 5.65 30.55
CA SER A 359 -3.37 4.33 30.42
C SER A 359 -3.06 3.68 29.07
N GLY A 360 -2.83 2.36 29.11
CA GLY A 360 -2.70 1.51 27.93
C GLY A 360 -4.00 0.82 27.55
N PHE A 361 -4.07 0.26 26.34
CA PHE A 361 -5.24 -0.48 25.90
C PHE A 361 -5.40 -1.81 26.63
N ARG A 362 -4.29 -2.45 27.02
CA ARG A 362 -4.30 -3.71 27.75
C ARG A 362 -5.06 -3.64 29.08
N ASN A 363 -4.82 -2.58 29.85
CA ASN A 363 -5.43 -2.38 31.16
C ASN A 363 -6.76 -1.59 31.08
N GLY A 364 -7.17 -1.21 29.87
CA GLY A 364 -8.27 -0.29 29.63
C GLY A 364 -7.88 1.17 29.88
N LEU A 365 -8.53 2.07 29.15
CA LEU A 365 -8.37 3.51 29.35
C LEU A 365 -9.25 3.98 30.51
N THR A 366 -8.70 4.84 31.37
CA THR A 366 -9.54 5.56 32.34
C THR A 366 -10.48 6.53 31.61
N PRO A 367 -11.65 6.88 32.20
CA PRO A 367 -12.57 7.85 31.60
C PRO A 367 -11.93 9.20 31.30
N ASP A 368 -10.96 9.63 32.12
CA ASP A 368 -10.21 10.88 31.93
C ASP A 368 -9.27 10.79 30.72
N ASP A 369 -8.46 9.74 30.64
CA ASP A 369 -7.57 9.50 29.51
C ASP A 369 -8.33 9.30 28.20
N PHE A 370 -9.50 8.64 28.25
CA PHE A 370 -10.38 8.52 27.09
C PHE A 370 -10.84 9.89 26.59
N ARG A 371 -11.22 10.80 27.49
CA ARG A 371 -11.64 12.16 27.11
C ARG A 371 -10.50 12.97 26.48
N LYS A 372 -9.25 12.76 26.88
CA LYS A 372 -8.07 13.43 26.30
C LYS A 372 -7.79 13.02 24.86
N ILE A 373 -8.01 11.74 24.51
CA ILE A 373 -7.69 11.24 23.17
C ILE A 373 -8.79 11.52 22.12
N VAL A 374 -10.05 11.62 22.56
CA VAL A 374 -11.21 11.75 21.67
C VAL A 374 -11.15 12.98 20.76
N PRO A 375 -10.80 14.19 21.26
CA PRO A 375 -10.69 15.38 20.41
C PRO A 375 -9.72 15.17 19.25
N GLY A 376 -8.48 14.76 19.53
CA GLY A 376 -7.46 14.53 18.52
C GLY A 376 -7.87 13.46 17.49
N ALA A 377 -8.48 12.35 17.95
CA ALA A 377 -8.99 11.30 17.07
C ALA A 377 -10.09 11.83 16.13
N ARG A 378 -11.08 12.57 16.67
CA ARG A 378 -12.16 13.17 15.87
C ARG A 378 -11.66 14.22 14.89
N THR A 379 -10.71 15.06 15.30
CA THR A 379 -10.08 16.03 14.41
C THR A 379 -9.29 15.36 13.31
N GLY A 380 -8.58 14.27 13.60
CA GLY A 380 -7.90 13.45 12.60
C GLY A 380 -8.88 12.91 11.55
N MET A 381 -9.98 12.30 11.99
CA MET A 381 -11.04 11.82 11.09
C MET A 381 -11.64 12.95 10.26
N GLY A 382 -11.96 14.09 10.88
CA GLY A 382 -12.50 15.27 10.19
C GLY A 382 -11.52 15.86 9.18
N ARG A 383 -10.22 15.86 9.47
CA ARG A 383 -9.17 16.31 8.54
C ARG A 383 -9.08 15.38 7.33
N ILE A 384 -9.09 14.07 7.54
CA ILE A 384 -9.10 13.09 6.44
C ILE A 384 -10.33 13.31 5.55
N TRP A 385 -11.50 13.49 6.16
CA TRP A 385 -12.73 13.79 5.42
C TRP A 385 -12.63 15.09 4.60
N GLN A 386 -12.13 16.17 5.20
CA GLN A 386 -11.93 17.45 4.50
C GLN A 386 -10.92 17.34 3.36
N GLN A 387 -9.84 16.57 3.54
CA GLN A 387 -8.86 16.31 2.49
C GLN A 387 -9.50 15.54 1.32
N TRP A 388 -10.34 14.54 1.62
CA TRP A 388 -11.11 13.81 0.62
C TRP A 388 -12.07 14.71 -0.16
N GLU A 389 -12.81 15.59 0.53
CA GLU A 389 -13.71 16.56 -0.12
C GLU A 389 -12.96 17.60 -0.97
N ALA A 390 -11.76 18.01 -0.54
CA ALA A 390 -10.96 19.00 -1.25
C ALA A 390 -10.33 18.47 -2.55
N HIS A 391 -10.47 17.17 -2.86
CA HIS A 391 -9.78 16.48 -3.96
C HIS A 391 -8.25 16.63 -3.92
N GLU A 392 -7.67 17.08 -2.81
CA GLU A 392 -6.24 16.99 -2.60
C GLU A 392 -5.92 15.52 -2.43
N VAL A 393 -5.09 14.98 -3.34
CA VAL A 393 -4.53 13.63 -3.21
C VAL A 393 -4.05 13.50 -1.78
N VAL A 394 -4.68 12.63 -1.00
CA VAL A 394 -4.16 12.26 0.30
C VAL A 394 -2.83 11.61 -0.01
N ASN A 395 -1.75 12.35 0.19
CA ASN A 395 -0.41 11.79 0.23
C ASN A 395 -0.32 11.01 1.57
N THR A 396 -1.08 9.92 1.66
CA THR A 396 -0.96 8.91 2.73
C THR A 396 0.31 8.11 2.54
N GLU A 397 0.92 8.18 1.36
CA GLU A 397 2.33 7.84 1.19
C GLU A 397 3.16 8.93 1.87
N GLN A 398 3.30 8.81 3.20
CA GLN A 398 4.60 9.11 3.74
C GLN A 398 5.59 8.25 2.94
N PRO A 399 6.64 8.84 2.34
CA PRO A 399 7.65 8.05 1.67
C PRO A 399 8.07 6.96 2.64
N TYR A 400 7.82 5.70 2.28
CA TYR A 400 8.22 4.53 3.04
C TYR A 400 9.75 4.46 3.00
N SER A 401 10.44 5.39 3.67
CA SER A 401 11.86 5.27 3.89
C SER A 401 12.00 4.26 5.04
N VAL A 402 12.00 2.96 4.70
CA VAL A 402 12.58 1.98 5.62
C VAL A 402 14.08 2.22 5.61
N LYS A 403 14.49 3.25 6.38
CA LYS A 403 15.82 3.29 7.00
C LYS A 403 15.90 2.05 7.90
N SER A 404 17.04 1.39 7.95
CA SER A 404 17.20 0.11 8.66
C SER A 404 16.73 0.18 10.13
N PHE A 405 16.59 -0.97 10.79
CA PHE A 405 16.41 -1.04 12.25
C PHE A 405 17.74 -1.18 12.98
N ASN A 406 18.84 -0.91 12.27
CA ASN A 406 20.20 -0.89 12.80
C ASN A 406 20.38 0.29 13.76
N VAL A 407 21.38 0.19 14.62
CA VAL A 407 21.61 1.14 15.73
C VAL A 407 21.67 2.57 15.22
N LEU A 408 22.42 2.83 14.14
CA LEU A 408 22.52 4.18 13.58
C LEU A 408 21.20 4.68 13.00
N ALA A 409 20.48 3.85 12.25
CA ALA A 409 19.23 4.24 11.62
C ALA A 409 18.12 4.51 12.65
N ARG A 410 18.08 3.75 13.75
CA ARG A 410 17.22 4.06 14.90
C ARG A 410 17.61 5.38 15.55
N ALA A 411 18.91 5.61 15.79
CA ALA A 411 19.42 6.85 16.37
C ALA A 411 19.05 8.10 15.54
N ARG A 412 19.04 7.99 14.20
CA ARG A 412 18.68 9.10 13.30
C ARG A 412 17.19 9.46 13.27
N ARG A 413 16.32 8.58 13.78
CA ARG A 413 14.86 8.79 13.79
C ARG A 413 14.36 9.45 15.06
N VAL A 414 15.17 9.45 16.11
CA VAL A 414 14.77 9.89 17.44
C VAL A 414 15.41 11.24 17.76
N GLN A 415 14.75 12.05 18.58
CA GLN A 415 15.30 13.34 19.01
C GLN A 415 16.52 13.19 19.92
N HIS A 416 16.68 12.02 20.57
CA HIS A 416 17.73 11.76 21.55
C HIS A 416 18.58 10.53 21.16
N PRO A 417 19.44 10.66 20.13
CA PRO A 417 20.24 9.54 19.60
C PRO A 417 21.16 8.88 20.65
N GLY A 418 21.62 9.64 21.66
CA GLY A 418 22.46 9.10 22.72
C GLY A 418 21.81 7.99 23.55
N VAL A 419 20.47 7.97 23.66
CA VAL A 419 19.74 6.88 24.34
C VAL A 419 19.89 5.57 23.58
N VAL A 420 19.76 5.64 22.25
CA VAL A 420 19.90 4.48 21.35
C VAL A 420 21.29 3.88 21.45
N PHE A 421 22.34 4.70 21.33
CA PHE A 421 23.73 4.23 21.42
C PHE A 421 24.06 3.67 22.81
N ALA A 422 23.58 4.30 23.89
CA ALA A 422 23.83 3.81 25.24
C ALA A 422 23.18 2.44 25.49
N GLN A 423 21.97 2.22 24.99
CA GLN A 423 21.29 0.93 25.12
C GLN A 423 21.92 -0.15 24.26
N ALA A 424 22.23 0.16 22.99
CA ALA A 424 22.95 -0.77 22.11
C ALA A 424 24.28 -1.21 22.75
N ALA A 425 25.03 -0.28 23.34
CA ALA A 425 26.25 -0.60 24.07
C ALA A 425 25.99 -1.48 25.31
N ALA A 426 24.91 -1.22 26.06
CA ALA A 426 24.58 -1.97 27.27
C ALA A 426 24.10 -3.41 26.98
N THR A 427 23.41 -3.63 25.86
CA THR A 427 22.94 -4.96 25.42
C THR A 427 23.98 -5.72 24.59
N GLY A 428 25.11 -5.07 24.25
CA GLY A 428 26.09 -5.63 23.34
C GLY A 428 25.58 -5.77 21.91
N GLU A 429 24.58 -4.98 21.52
CA GLU A 429 24.06 -4.94 20.16
C GLU A 429 25.14 -4.40 19.22
N ILE A 430 25.44 -5.16 18.18
CA ILE A 430 26.43 -4.80 17.17
C ILE A 430 25.67 -4.41 15.90
N ASP A 431 25.94 -3.21 15.39
CA ASP A 431 25.43 -2.79 14.09
C ASP A 431 26.15 -3.60 13.00
N PRO A 432 25.42 -4.37 12.15
CA PRO A 432 26.05 -5.19 11.12
C PRO A 432 26.65 -4.35 9.97
N LEU A 433 26.43 -3.03 9.93
CA LEU A 433 26.98 -2.10 8.92
C LEU A 433 26.60 -2.51 7.48
N VAL A 434 25.37 -2.99 7.34
CA VAL A 434 24.84 -3.49 6.07
C VAL A 434 24.15 -2.39 5.25
N ASP A 435 23.75 -1.30 5.91
CA ASP A 435 23.23 -0.12 5.22
C ASP A 435 24.34 0.87 4.89
N GLU A 436 24.19 1.51 3.73
CA GLU A 436 25.12 2.51 3.19
C GLU A 436 25.41 3.63 4.20
N GLU A 437 24.39 4.09 4.92
CA GLU A 437 24.51 5.20 5.87
C GLU A 437 25.39 4.80 7.07
N SER A 438 25.24 3.58 7.59
CA SER A 438 26.05 3.02 8.67
C SER A 438 27.48 2.75 8.22
N ARG A 439 27.70 2.27 6.99
CA ARG A 439 29.04 2.12 6.41
C ARG A 439 29.74 3.47 6.27
N LEU A 440 29.06 4.47 5.71
CA LEU A 440 29.59 5.83 5.59
C LEU A 440 29.92 6.45 6.96
N PHE A 441 29.06 6.23 7.95
CA PHE A 441 29.25 6.74 9.31
C PHE A 441 30.55 6.23 9.96
N VAL A 442 30.90 4.96 9.71
CA VAL A 442 32.15 4.37 10.22
C VAL A 442 33.32 4.45 9.22
N GLY A 443 33.16 5.14 8.09
CA GLY A 443 34.20 5.32 7.08
C GLY A 443 34.50 4.09 6.21
N LEU A 444 33.57 3.14 6.12
CA LEU A 444 33.66 2.02 5.19
C LEU A 444 33.22 2.44 3.77
N PRO A 445 33.83 1.89 2.70
CA PRO A 445 33.39 2.15 1.34
C PRO A 445 31.97 1.61 1.12
N VAL A 446 31.18 2.33 0.32
CA VAL A 446 29.82 1.94 -0.08
C VAL A 446 29.88 0.98 -1.24
#